data_AF-A0A931PEK7-F1
#
_entry.id   AF-A0A931PEK7-F1
#
_cell.length_a   1.000
_cell.length_b   1.000
_cell.length_c   1.000
_cell.angle_alpha   90.00
_cell.angle_beta   90.00
_cell.angle_gamma   90.00
#
_symmetry.space_group_name_H-M   'P 1'
#
loop_
_entity.id
_entity.type
_entity.pdbx_description
1 polymer ?
#
loop_
_entity_poly.entity_id
_entity_poly.type
_entity_poly.pdbx_seq_one_letter_code
_entity_poly.pdbx_strand_id
1 'polypeptide(L)'
;MTDERTPSTGTDVERGEGAPADLADIAADMAHASARFVSSVEAVAAAADPDAAISILLLELSALLAAGAPLGALADVTPRDEYEPDAGAEPSLDRVRDALRDMLGPADEYAEVFDPFSGPEVVTARLSDDLADVTADLLHGLAHHAAGRTLEALWWWQFSYLNNWGQAASAAVRAIQSLMAHVRLEVPIDVEAADPV
;
A
#
# COMPACT_ATOMS: atom_id res chain seq x y z
N MET A 1 52.34 37.96 -29.57
CA MET A 1 52.58 38.09 -28.13
C MET A 1 51.20 38.25 -27.49
N THR A 2 50.48 37.12 -27.44
CA THR A 2 50.06 36.41 -26.20
C THR A 2 48.99 37.23 -25.46
N ASP A 3 47.75 36.76 -25.31
CA ASP A 3 47.44 35.55 -24.55
C ASP A 3 46.10 34.94 -25.00
N GLU A 4 46.17 33.71 -25.52
CA GLU A 4 45.03 32.80 -25.71
C GLU A 4 45.13 31.79 -24.56
N ARG A 5 44.22 31.88 -23.57
CA ARG A 5 44.06 30.86 -22.53
C ARG A 5 42.58 30.51 -22.37
N THR A 6 42.22 29.48 -23.12
CA THR A 6 41.38 28.32 -22.78
C THR A 6 40.33 28.51 -21.67
N PRO A 7 39.02 28.30 -21.93
CA PRO A 7 38.07 28.01 -20.88
C PRO A 7 38.37 26.60 -20.33
N SER A 8 38.70 26.54 -19.05
CA SER A 8 38.90 25.31 -18.29
C SER A 8 37.67 24.41 -18.39
N THR A 9 37.83 23.24 -19.00
CA THR A 9 36.93 22.11 -18.91
C THR A 9 37.04 21.54 -17.49
N GLY A 10 36.26 22.11 -16.58
CA GLY A 10 36.00 21.53 -15.26
C GLY A 10 34.83 20.58 -15.38
N THR A 11 35.12 19.31 -15.68
CA THR A 11 34.18 18.21 -15.54
C THR A 11 33.96 17.99 -14.04
N ASP A 12 33.05 18.75 -13.43
CA ASP A 12 32.44 18.31 -12.19
C ASP A 12 31.49 17.19 -12.57
N VAL A 13 32.00 15.99 -12.33
CA VAL A 13 31.26 14.73 -12.36
C VAL A 13 30.03 14.94 -11.49
N GLU A 14 28.86 15.04 -12.11
CA GLU A 14 27.57 14.88 -11.45
C GLU A 14 27.55 13.50 -10.79
N ARG A 15 28.02 13.43 -9.55
CA ARG A 15 27.59 12.40 -8.61
C ARG A 15 26.11 12.65 -8.45
N GLY A 16 25.27 11.85 -9.11
CA GLY A 16 23.84 11.82 -8.87
C GLY A 16 23.61 11.68 -7.37
N GLU A 17 23.22 12.77 -6.73
CA GLU A 17 22.83 12.78 -5.33
C GLU A 17 21.60 11.89 -5.19
N GLY A 18 21.60 10.98 -4.22
CA GLY A 18 20.44 10.14 -3.90
C GLY A 18 19.32 10.95 -3.26
N ALA A 19 18.27 10.28 -2.78
CA ALA A 19 17.33 10.94 -1.88
C ALA A 19 18.07 11.43 -0.62
N PRO A 20 17.63 12.54 0.03
CA PRO A 20 18.05 12.89 1.38
C PRO A 20 18.03 11.66 2.31
N ALA A 21 18.99 11.52 3.22
CA ALA A 21 19.15 10.32 4.05
C ALA A 21 17.85 9.92 4.77
N ASP A 22 17.14 10.89 5.34
CA ASP A 22 15.86 10.65 6.02
C ASP A 22 14.79 10.06 5.09
N LEU A 23 14.74 10.51 3.83
CA LEU A 23 13.82 9.95 2.82
C LEU A 23 14.26 8.56 2.39
N ALA A 24 15.57 8.32 2.26
CA ALA A 24 16.09 6.99 1.94
C ALA A 24 15.75 5.96 3.02
N ASP A 25 15.82 6.35 4.30
CA ASP A 25 15.45 5.49 5.42
C ASP A 25 13.94 5.18 5.41
N ILE A 26 13.08 6.19 5.22
CA ILE A 26 11.63 5.99 5.08
C ILE A 26 11.30 5.08 3.90
N ALA A 27 11.99 5.25 2.77
CA ALA A 27 11.79 4.41 1.60
C ALA A 27 12.20 2.95 1.85
N ALA A 28 13.29 2.74 2.59
CA ALA A 28 13.74 1.40 2.95
C ALA A 28 12.77 0.71 3.93
N ASP A 29 12.26 1.45 4.91
CA ASP A 29 11.26 0.95 5.86
C ASP A 29 9.94 0.60 5.14
N MET A 30 9.47 1.46 4.24
CA MET A 30 8.30 1.15 3.41
C MET A 30 8.55 -0.02 2.48
N ALA A 31 9.72 -0.12 1.83
CA ALA A 31 10.04 -1.26 0.98
C ALA A 31 9.99 -2.58 1.78
N HIS A 32 10.50 -2.58 3.01
CA HIS A 32 10.45 -3.75 3.88
C HIS A 32 9.02 -4.12 4.28
N ALA A 33 8.22 -3.15 4.74
CA ALA A 33 6.83 -3.37 5.14
C ALA A 33 5.97 -3.84 3.95
N SER A 34 6.10 -3.18 2.79
CA SER A 34 5.43 -3.54 1.55
C SER A 34 5.74 -4.97 1.14
N ALA A 35 7.02 -5.35 1.07
CA ALA A 35 7.41 -6.69 0.64
C ALA A 35 6.88 -7.78 1.58
N ARG A 36 6.86 -7.51 2.91
CA ARG A 36 6.28 -8.42 3.90
C ARG A 36 4.77 -8.57 3.75
N PHE A 37 4.06 -7.45 3.57
CA PHE A 37 2.62 -7.44 3.38
C PHE A 37 2.25 -8.24 2.12
N VAL A 38 2.85 -7.92 0.97
CA VAL A 38 2.61 -8.61 -0.31
C VAL A 38 2.85 -10.12 -0.16
N SER A 39 4.00 -10.51 0.39
CA SER A 39 4.32 -11.93 0.59
C SER A 39 3.33 -12.64 1.51
N SER A 40 2.79 -11.95 2.50
CA SER A 40 1.83 -12.53 3.46
C SER A 40 0.44 -12.66 2.83
N VAL A 41 0.00 -11.68 2.06
CA VAL A 41 -1.25 -11.74 1.29
C VAL A 41 -1.21 -12.90 0.30
N GLU A 42 -0.11 -13.05 -0.45
CA GLU A 42 0.08 -14.18 -1.37
C GLU A 42 0.08 -15.53 -0.65
N ALA A 43 0.73 -15.62 0.51
CA ALA A 43 0.75 -16.86 1.31
C ALA A 43 -0.63 -17.23 1.86
N VAL A 44 -1.42 -16.24 2.28
CA VAL A 44 -2.81 -16.42 2.73
C VAL A 44 -3.69 -16.84 1.55
N ALA A 45 -3.57 -16.19 0.39
CA ALA A 45 -4.30 -16.57 -0.82
C ALA A 45 -3.96 -17.99 -1.31
N ALA A 46 -2.71 -18.43 -1.10
CA ALA A 46 -2.29 -19.80 -1.35
C ALA A 46 -2.78 -20.82 -0.28
N ALA A 47 -3.56 -20.38 0.70
CA ALA A 47 -4.11 -21.19 1.80
C ALA A 47 -3.04 -21.96 2.60
N ALA A 48 -1.88 -21.33 2.84
CA ALA A 48 -0.77 -21.99 3.56
C ALA A 48 -1.12 -22.36 5.01
N ASP A 49 -1.88 -21.52 5.70
CA ASP A 49 -2.41 -21.76 7.06
C ASP A 49 -3.76 -21.03 7.24
N PRO A 50 -4.89 -21.68 6.93
CA PRO A 50 -6.22 -21.06 7.00
C PRO A 50 -6.60 -20.60 8.42
N ASP A 51 -6.16 -21.31 9.46
CA ASP A 51 -6.52 -21.00 10.85
C ASP A 51 -5.84 -19.72 11.34
N ALA A 52 -4.68 -19.39 10.77
CA ALA A 52 -3.93 -18.18 11.11
C ALA A 52 -4.19 -16.99 10.16
N ALA A 53 -4.84 -17.21 9.01
CA ALA A 53 -4.99 -16.23 7.92
C ALA A 53 -5.46 -14.85 8.39
N ILE A 54 -6.58 -14.79 9.12
CA ILE A 54 -7.14 -13.52 9.61
C ILE A 54 -6.19 -12.78 10.56
N SER A 55 -5.47 -13.52 11.41
CA SER A 55 -4.52 -12.91 12.36
C SER A 55 -3.27 -12.40 11.64
N ILE A 56 -2.80 -13.12 10.62
CA ILE A 56 -1.70 -12.68 9.75
C ILE A 56 -2.08 -11.40 9.01
N LEU A 57 -3.25 -11.37 8.38
CA LEU A 57 -3.74 -10.18 7.67
C LEU A 57 -3.86 -8.96 8.59
N LEU A 58 -4.43 -9.14 9.79
CA LEU A 58 -4.52 -8.06 10.77
C LEU A 58 -3.13 -7.52 11.16
N LEU A 59 -2.17 -8.42 11.43
CA LEU A 59 -0.81 -8.05 11.83
C LEU A 59 -0.12 -7.25 10.71
N GLU A 60 -0.15 -7.77 9.49
CA GLU A 60 0.59 -7.19 8.37
C GLU A 60 -0.06 -5.89 7.88
N LEU A 61 -1.39 -5.78 7.87
CA LEU A 61 -2.06 -4.48 7.64
C LEU A 61 -1.69 -3.44 8.70
N SER A 62 -1.68 -3.83 9.98
CA SER A 62 -1.33 -2.92 11.07
C SER A 62 0.13 -2.47 10.98
N ALA A 63 1.04 -3.38 10.62
CA ALA A 63 2.45 -3.06 10.40
C ALA A 63 2.64 -2.15 9.19
N LEU A 64 1.92 -2.40 8.09
CA LEU A 64 1.92 -1.56 6.90
C LEU A 64 1.46 -0.13 7.22
N LEU A 65 0.34 0.03 7.94
CA LEU A 65 -0.16 1.34 8.36
C LEU A 65 0.85 2.07 9.26
N ALA A 66 1.52 1.36 10.16
CA ALA A 66 2.55 1.95 11.01
C ALA A 66 3.76 2.44 10.20
N ALA A 67 4.21 1.66 9.22
CA ALA A 67 5.29 2.04 8.30
C ALA A 67 4.89 3.17 7.34
N GLY A 68 3.60 3.24 6.98
CA GLY A 68 3.01 4.26 6.11
C GLY A 68 2.76 5.60 6.78
N ALA A 69 2.58 5.64 8.10
CA ALA A 69 2.23 6.86 8.83
C ALA A 69 3.15 8.08 8.53
N PRO A 70 4.48 7.94 8.36
CA PRO A 70 5.34 9.04 7.95
C PRO A 70 4.95 9.66 6.60
N LEU A 71 4.41 8.90 5.64
CA LEU A 71 4.05 9.40 4.31
C LEU A 71 2.99 10.51 4.37
N GLY A 72 2.06 10.45 5.34
CA GLY A 72 1.08 11.51 5.57
C GLY A 72 1.62 12.74 6.31
N ALA A 73 2.79 12.64 6.94
CA ALA A 73 3.46 13.75 7.62
C ALA A 73 4.55 14.40 6.75
N LEU A 74 5.03 13.69 5.73
CA LEU A 74 5.98 14.21 4.75
C LEU A 74 5.35 15.31 3.91
N ALA A 75 6.15 16.33 3.58
CA ALA A 75 5.82 17.19 2.45
C ALA A 75 5.74 16.37 1.17
N ASP A 76 4.96 16.83 0.20
CA ASP A 76 4.78 16.12 -1.08
C ASP A 76 6.15 15.82 -1.71
N VAL A 77 6.44 14.53 -1.85
CA VAL A 77 7.60 14.06 -2.60
C VAL A 77 7.35 14.41 -4.06
N THR A 78 8.40 14.77 -4.79
CA THR A 78 8.28 15.02 -6.24
C THR A 78 9.29 14.12 -6.96
N PRO A 79 8.83 13.37 -7.98
CA PRO A 79 9.69 12.64 -8.92
C PRO A 79 10.76 13.56 -9.52
N ARG A 80 11.87 12.97 -9.98
CA ARG A 80 12.91 13.77 -10.67
C ARG A 80 12.51 14.11 -12.09
N ASP A 81 11.90 13.13 -12.74
CA ASP A 81 11.48 13.22 -14.13
C ASP A 81 9.99 13.56 -14.20
N GLU A 82 9.59 14.29 -15.24
CA GLU A 82 8.18 14.64 -15.47
C GLU A 82 7.32 13.42 -15.82
N TYR A 83 7.95 12.39 -16.39
CA TYR A 83 7.29 11.16 -16.82
C TYR A 83 7.79 9.98 -16.00
N GLU A 84 6.86 9.09 -15.68
CA GLU A 84 7.19 7.81 -15.07
C GLU A 84 8.08 6.98 -16.02
N PRO A 85 9.28 6.56 -15.58
CA PRO A 85 10.07 5.63 -16.37
C PRO A 85 9.46 4.23 -16.29
N ASP A 86 9.46 3.50 -17.41
CA ASP A 86 8.90 2.15 -17.52
C ASP A 86 9.34 1.24 -16.35
N ALA A 87 8.39 0.88 -15.48
CA ALA A 87 8.59 0.00 -14.34
C ALA A 87 8.38 -1.49 -14.69
N GLY A 88 8.07 -1.79 -15.96
CA GLY A 88 7.73 -3.12 -16.43
C GLY A 88 6.23 -3.40 -16.39
N ALA A 89 5.86 -4.64 -16.70
CA ALA A 89 4.46 -5.05 -16.69
C ALA A 89 3.93 -5.12 -15.25
N GLU A 90 2.79 -4.48 -15.01
CA GLU A 90 2.09 -4.61 -13.74
C GLU A 90 1.60 -6.05 -13.53
N PRO A 91 1.87 -6.64 -12.35
CA PRO A 91 1.37 -7.97 -12.04
C PRO A 91 -0.16 -7.95 -11.95
N SER A 92 -0.84 -8.95 -12.50
CA SER A 92 -2.27 -9.15 -12.27
C SER A 92 -2.50 -9.79 -10.90
N LEU A 93 -3.38 -9.16 -10.12
CA LEU A 93 -3.76 -9.59 -8.77
C LEU A 93 -5.08 -10.38 -8.77
N ASP A 94 -5.66 -10.68 -9.93
CA ASP A 94 -6.99 -11.30 -10.03
C ASP A 94 -7.03 -12.68 -9.34
N ARG A 95 -5.97 -13.47 -9.49
CA ARG A 95 -5.87 -14.78 -8.80
C ARG A 95 -5.79 -14.66 -7.29
N VAL A 96 -5.13 -13.62 -6.79
CA VAL A 96 -5.03 -13.36 -5.34
C VAL A 96 -6.41 -12.92 -4.83
N ARG A 97 -7.04 -11.97 -5.53
CA ARG A 97 -8.39 -11.47 -5.23
C ARG A 97 -9.42 -12.61 -5.17
N ASP A 98 -9.48 -13.45 -6.19
CA ASP A 98 -10.42 -14.57 -6.27
C ASP A 98 -10.19 -15.59 -5.15
N ALA A 99 -8.93 -15.92 -4.85
CA ALA A 99 -8.61 -16.86 -3.78
C ALA A 99 -8.94 -16.32 -2.38
N LEU A 100 -8.71 -15.03 -2.13
CA LEU A 100 -9.09 -14.38 -0.88
C LEU A 100 -10.61 -14.34 -0.72
N ARG A 101 -11.33 -14.00 -1.79
CA ARG A 101 -12.80 -14.00 -1.83
C ARG A 101 -13.37 -15.37 -1.48
N ASP A 102 -12.84 -16.43 -2.09
CA ASP A 102 -13.27 -17.80 -1.81
C ASP A 102 -12.98 -18.21 -0.35
N MET A 103 -11.82 -17.81 0.19
CA MET A 103 -11.43 -18.09 1.57
C MET A 103 -12.30 -17.36 2.59
N LEU A 104 -12.60 -16.08 2.34
CA LEU A 104 -13.38 -15.22 3.25
C LEU A 104 -14.89 -15.53 3.18
N GLY A 105 -15.38 -15.98 2.02
CA GLY A 105 -16.78 -16.32 1.81
C GLY A 105 -17.71 -15.18 2.22
N PRO A 106 -18.75 -15.42 3.06
CA PRO A 106 -19.67 -14.37 3.50
C PRO A 106 -19.01 -13.23 4.29
N ALA A 107 -17.82 -13.45 4.86
CA ALA A 107 -17.09 -12.43 5.62
C ALA A 107 -16.25 -11.49 4.73
N ASP A 108 -16.26 -11.70 3.40
CA ASP A 108 -15.56 -10.85 2.44
C ASP A 108 -16.17 -9.44 2.38
N GLU A 109 -17.49 -9.35 2.46
CA GLU A 109 -18.22 -8.09 2.29
C GLU A 109 -18.44 -7.37 3.64
N TYR A 110 -18.20 -6.06 3.67
CA TYR A 110 -18.41 -5.23 4.85
C TYR A 110 -18.93 -3.83 4.49
N ALA A 111 -19.52 -3.15 5.47
CA ALA A 111 -19.99 -1.78 5.34
C ALA A 111 -18.95 -0.78 5.87
N GLU A 112 -18.70 0.27 5.11
CA GLU A 112 -17.70 1.30 5.40
C GLU A 112 -18.28 2.71 5.29
N VAL A 113 -17.77 3.65 6.09
CA VAL A 113 -18.05 5.08 5.90
C VAL A 113 -17.03 5.64 4.93
N PHE A 114 -17.48 6.07 3.74
CA PHE A 114 -16.60 6.47 2.64
C PHE A 114 -15.72 7.68 2.97
N ASP A 115 -16.32 8.77 3.47
CA ASP A 115 -15.58 9.95 3.93
C ASP A 115 -16.15 10.41 5.30
N PRO A 116 -15.40 10.26 6.39
CA PRO A 116 -15.80 10.67 7.73
C PRO A 116 -16.03 12.18 7.91
N PHE A 117 -15.55 13.01 6.98
CA PHE A 117 -15.69 14.47 7.03
C PHE A 117 -16.83 14.99 6.14
N SER A 118 -17.32 14.17 5.20
CA SER A 118 -18.52 14.46 4.42
C SER A 118 -19.79 14.01 5.17
N GLY A 119 -20.97 14.21 4.57
CA GLY A 119 -22.20 13.60 5.09
C GLY A 119 -22.02 12.08 5.19
N PRO A 120 -22.59 11.40 6.20
CA PRO A 120 -22.36 9.98 6.41
C PRO A 120 -22.91 9.16 5.24
N GLU A 121 -22.02 8.75 4.34
CA GLU A 121 -22.29 7.84 3.24
C GLU A 121 -21.72 6.47 3.57
N VAL A 122 -22.59 5.46 3.64
CA VAL A 122 -22.21 4.07 3.87
C VAL A 122 -22.10 3.38 2.52
N VAL A 123 -20.92 2.80 2.26
CA VAL A 123 -20.63 2.03 1.06
C VAL A 123 -20.38 0.57 1.40
N THR A 124 -20.63 -0.31 0.44
CA THR A 124 -20.30 -1.72 0.53
C THR A 124 -18.91 -1.93 -0.08
N ALA A 125 -18.01 -2.52 0.69
CA ALA A 125 -16.64 -2.83 0.32
C ALA A 125 -16.35 -4.32 0.53
N ARG A 126 -15.19 -4.78 0.03
CA ARG A 126 -14.79 -6.18 0.11
C ARG A 126 -13.33 -6.31 0.47
N LEU A 127 -13.05 -7.09 1.52
CA LEU A 127 -11.70 -7.34 2.01
C LEU A 127 -10.78 -7.92 0.92
N SER A 128 -11.28 -8.82 0.08
CA SER A 128 -10.50 -9.36 -1.04
C SER A 128 -10.11 -8.31 -2.07
N ASP A 129 -10.99 -7.35 -2.34
CA ASP A 129 -10.74 -6.25 -3.27
C ASP A 129 -9.73 -5.27 -2.65
N ASP A 130 -9.93 -4.86 -1.40
CA ASP A 130 -9.01 -3.96 -0.68
C ASP A 130 -7.61 -4.55 -0.56
N LEU A 131 -7.49 -5.83 -0.18
CA LEU A 131 -6.19 -6.49 -0.03
C LEU A 131 -5.48 -6.60 -1.39
N ALA A 132 -6.19 -6.87 -2.47
CA ALA A 132 -5.61 -6.95 -3.81
C ALA A 132 -5.16 -5.57 -4.32
N ASP A 133 -5.96 -4.53 -4.09
CA ASP A 133 -5.68 -3.18 -4.57
C ASP A 133 -4.55 -2.52 -3.76
N VAL A 134 -4.52 -2.71 -2.43
CA VAL A 134 -3.37 -2.36 -1.59
C VAL A 134 -2.11 -3.08 -2.09
N THR A 135 -2.20 -4.38 -2.40
CA THR A 135 -1.05 -5.15 -2.90
C THR A 135 -0.53 -4.58 -4.23
N ALA A 136 -1.42 -4.18 -5.14
CA ALA A 136 -1.04 -3.56 -6.42
C ALA A 136 -0.30 -2.22 -6.24
N ASP A 137 -0.84 -1.32 -5.41
CA ASP A 137 -0.22 -0.02 -5.11
C ASP A 137 1.19 -0.17 -4.53
N LEU A 138 1.37 -1.13 -3.61
CA LEU A 138 2.66 -1.38 -2.97
C LEU A 138 3.67 -2.00 -3.93
N LEU A 139 3.23 -2.92 -4.78
CA LEU A 139 4.07 -3.55 -5.82
C LEU A 139 4.60 -2.53 -6.82
N HIS A 140 3.79 -1.52 -7.17
CA HIS A 140 4.21 -0.45 -8.07
C HIS A 140 5.40 0.34 -7.48
N GLY A 141 5.29 0.82 -6.24
CA GLY A 141 6.43 1.49 -5.58
C GLY A 141 7.63 0.57 -5.33
N LEU A 142 7.40 -0.73 -5.04
CA LEU A 142 8.47 -1.73 -4.91
C LEU A 142 9.27 -1.90 -6.21
N ALA A 143 8.62 -1.87 -7.37
CA ALA A 143 9.29 -1.97 -8.67
C ALA A 143 10.24 -0.78 -8.90
N HIS A 144 9.82 0.44 -8.53
CA HIS A 144 10.70 1.62 -8.55
C HIS A 144 11.86 1.49 -7.56
N HIS A 145 11.59 1.07 -6.33
CA HIS A 145 12.60 0.91 -5.29
C HIS A 145 13.65 -0.13 -5.67
N ALA A 146 13.24 -1.28 -6.21
CA ALA A 146 14.13 -2.34 -6.68
C ALA A 146 15.03 -1.89 -7.84
N ALA A 147 14.58 -0.92 -8.63
CA ALA A 147 15.37 -0.28 -9.69
C ALA A 147 16.27 0.87 -9.19
N GLY A 148 16.35 1.10 -7.87
CA GLY A 148 17.14 2.18 -7.26
C GLY A 148 16.52 3.57 -7.41
N ARG A 149 15.24 3.67 -7.80
CA ARG A 149 14.51 4.93 -8.01
C ARG A 149 13.76 5.30 -6.74
N THR A 150 14.51 5.67 -5.70
CA THR A 150 13.97 5.89 -4.34
C THR A 150 12.90 6.99 -4.26
N LEU A 151 13.08 8.11 -4.96
CA LEU A 151 12.12 9.21 -4.93
C LEU A 151 10.82 8.87 -5.68
N GLU A 152 10.90 8.26 -6.86
CA GLU A 152 9.71 7.73 -7.56
C GLU A 152 8.96 6.70 -6.71
N ALA A 153 9.67 5.79 -6.03
CA ALA A 153 9.03 4.81 -5.15
C ALA A 153 8.25 5.48 -4.01
N LEU A 154 8.88 6.44 -3.33
CA LEU A 154 8.24 7.23 -2.27
C LEU A 154 7.06 8.04 -2.78
N TRP A 155 7.19 8.64 -3.96
CA TRP A 155 6.11 9.39 -4.57
C TRP A 155 4.90 8.50 -4.83
N TRP A 156 5.09 7.34 -5.46
CA TRP A 156 4.02 6.39 -5.72
C TRP A 156 3.37 5.90 -4.43
N TRP A 157 4.17 5.52 -3.42
CA TRP A 157 3.63 5.10 -2.13
C TRP A 157 2.88 6.23 -1.41
N GLN A 158 3.37 7.47 -1.44
CA GLN A 158 2.70 8.61 -0.81
C GLN A 158 1.40 8.97 -1.54
N PHE A 159 1.45 9.08 -2.86
CA PHE A 159 0.27 9.38 -3.67
C PHE A 159 -0.83 8.35 -3.45
N SER A 160 -0.49 7.06 -3.56
CA SER A 160 -1.46 5.99 -3.37
C SER A 160 -1.89 5.83 -1.90
N TYR A 161 -1.05 6.21 -0.92
CA TYR A 161 -1.43 6.22 0.50
C TYR A 161 -2.59 7.17 0.74
N LEU A 162 -2.50 8.36 0.16
CA LEU A 162 -3.49 9.43 0.32
C LEU A 162 -4.76 9.20 -0.50
N ASN A 163 -4.65 8.52 -1.65
CA ASN A 163 -5.77 8.34 -2.58
C ASN A 163 -6.44 6.97 -2.51
N ASN A 164 -5.76 5.93 -2.01
CA ASN A 164 -6.26 4.55 -2.08
C ASN A 164 -5.80 3.67 -0.90
N TRP A 165 -4.60 3.07 -0.96
CA TRP A 165 -4.22 1.99 -0.03
C TRP A 165 -4.25 2.37 1.44
N GLY A 166 -4.02 3.64 1.80
CA GLY A 166 -4.08 4.08 3.21
C GLY A 166 -5.49 3.98 3.80
N GLN A 167 -6.51 4.35 3.02
CA GLN A 167 -7.92 4.20 3.42
C GLN A 167 -8.34 2.74 3.38
N ALA A 168 -8.08 2.04 2.28
CA ALA A 168 -8.42 0.62 2.12
C ALA A 168 -7.80 -0.25 3.24
N ALA A 169 -6.53 -0.04 3.58
CA ALA A 169 -5.88 -0.76 4.68
C ALA A 169 -6.49 -0.43 6.05
N SER A 170 -6.85 0.83 6.30
CA SER A 170 -7.49 1.25 7.56
C SER A 170 -8.87 0.63 7.72
N ALA A 171 -9.64 0.61 6.63
CA ALA A 171 -10.96 -0.01 6.59
C ALA A 171 -10.89 -1.52 6.77
N ALA A 172 -9.97 -2.19 6.07
CA ALA A 172 -9.72 -3.61 6.21
C ALA A 172 -9.33 -4.00 7.65
N VAL A 173 -8.47 -3.22 8.32
CA VAL A 173 -8.14 -3.44 9.74
C VAL A 173 -9.40 -3.36 10.60
N ARG A 174 -10.24 -2.33 10.39
CA ARG A 174 -11.48 -2.14 11.15
C ARG A 174 -12.46 -3.30 10.94
N ALA A 175 -12.61 -3.76 9.70
CA ALA A 175 -13.47 -4.89 9.33
C ALA A 175 -12.97 -6.20 9.96
N ILE A 176 -11.66 -6.49 9.84
CA ILE A 176 -11.05 -7.70 10.40
C ILE A 176 -11.14 -7.71 11.94
N GLN A 177 -10.88 -6.58 12.61
CA GLN A 177 -11.06 -6.48 14.06
C GLN A 177 -12.51 -6.74 14.49
N SER A 178 -13.47 -6.24 13.73
CA SER A 178 -14.90 -6.50 13.95
C SER A 178 -15.22 -7.98 13.78
N LEU A 179 -14.77 -8.59 12.68
CA LEU A 179 -14.94 -10.02 12.41
C LEU A 179 -14.37 -10.88 13.54
N MET A 180 -13.15 -10.58 13.99
CA MET A 180 -12.52 -11.27 15.11
C MET A 180 -13.33 -11.13 16.41
N ALA A 181 -13.86 -9.94 16.69
CA ALA A 181 -14.71 -9.72 17.86
C ALA A 181 -16.00 -10.54 17.78
N HIS A 182 -16.68 -10.56 16.64
CA HIS A 182 -17.87 -11.40 16.42
C HIS A 182 -17.57 -12.88 16.68
N VAL A 183 -16.47 -13.39 16.12
CA VAL A 183 -16.06 -14.80 16.30
C VAL A 183 -15.70 -15.11 17.75
N ARG A 184 -14.94 -14.23 18.43
CA ARG A 184 -14.43 -14.48 19.79
C ARG A 184 -15.44 -14.22 20.89
N LEU A 185 -16.38 -13.32 20.65
CA LEU A 185 -17.45 -12.96 21.60
C LEU A 185 -18.77 -13.69 21.30
N GLU A 186 -18.79 -14.57 20.29
CA GLU A 186 -19.97 -15.32 19.86
C GLU A 186 -21.17 -14.41 19.50
N VAL A 187 -20.89 -13.23 18.94
CA VAL A 187 -21.91 -12.29 18.47
C VAL A 187 -22.21 -12.62 17.00
N PRO A 188 -23.45 -12.95 16.61
CA PRO A 188 -23.79 -13.20 15.21
C PRO A 188 -23.39 -12.03 14.30
N ILE A 189 -22.88 -12.34 13.12
CA ILE A 189 -22.70 -11.35 12.05
C ILE A 189 -24.07 -11.20 11.36
N ASP A 190 -24.69 -10.04 11.52
CA ASP A 190 -25.97 -9.76 10.90
C ASP A 190 -25.71 -9.33 9.45
N VAL A 191 -25.84 -10.28 8.52
CA VAL A 191 -25.63 -10.08 7.07
C VAL A 191 -26.87 -9.55 6.35
N GLU A 192 -27.98 -9.37 7.08
CA GLU A 192 -29.18 -8.72 6.56
C GLU A 192 -29.03 -7.20 6.72
N ALA A 193 -28.50 -6.55 5.69
CA ALA A 193 -28.60 -5.11 5.55
C ALA A 193 -30.08 -4.71 5.67
N ALA A 194 -30.43 -4.01 6.75
CA ALA A 194 -31.76 -3.47 6.94
C ALA A 194 -32.14 -2.62 5.72
N ASP A 195 -33.31 -2.89 5.14
CA ASP A 195 -33.94 -1.99 4.16
C ASP A 195 -33.89 -0.56 4.70
N PRO A 196 -33.37 0.42 3.95
CA PRO A 196 -33.35 1.80 4.41
C PRO A 196 -34.80 2.31 4.50
N VAL A 197 -35.18 2.79 5.67
CA VAL A 197 -36.45 3.53 5.91
C VAL A 197 -36.30 4.96 5.42
#